data_AF-A0A6J4PFK8-F1
#
_entry.id   AF-A0A6J4PFK8-F1
#
_cell.length_a   1.000
_cell.length_b   1.000
_cell.length_c   1.000
_cell.angle_alpha   90.00
_cell.angle_beta   90.00
_cell.angle_gamma   90.00
#
_symmetry.space_group_name_H-M   'P 1'
#
loop_
_entity.id
_entity.type
_entity.pdbx_description
1 polymer ?
#
loop_
_entity_poly.entity_id
_entity_poly.type
_entity_poly.pdbx_seq_one_letter_code
_entity_poly.pdbx_strand_id
1 'polypeptide(L)' 'MGEVEADGKVLVIRRIKQTFHLAVPEEERETVERVLSVYADSCPVARSIKGSIEISSEVDFVPT' A
#
# COMPACT_ATOMS: atom_id res chain seq x y z
N MET A 1 -3.78 -5.35 5.94
CA MET A 1 -4.24 -6.75 5.85
C MET A 1 -4.60 -7.10 4.43
N GLY A 2 -4.40 -8.35 4.00
CA GLY A 2 -4.79 -8.83 2.67
C GLY A 2 -6.13 -9.59 2.71
N GLU A 3 -6.79 -9.66 1.55
CA GLU A 3 -8.03 -10.40 1.36
C GLU A 3 -7.88 -11.42 0.22
N VAL A 4 -8.38 -12.63 0.48
CA VAL A 4 -8.37 -13.75 -0.45
C VAL A 4 -9.80 -14.24 -0.61
N GLU A 5 -10.24 -14.41 -1.85
CA GLU A 5 -11.57 -14.90 -2.20
C GLU A 5 -11.46 -16.17 -3.06
N ALA A 6 -12.50 -16.99 -3.06
CA ALA A 6 -12.60 -18.11 -4.00
C ALA A 6 -13.09 -17.60 -5.36
N ASP A 7 -12.37 -17.94 -6.42
CA ASP A 7 -12.78 -17.74 -7.80
C ASP A 7 -12.85 -19.11 -8.49
N GLY A 8 -14.07 -19.64 -8.60
CA GLY A 8 -14.31 -21.02 -9.03
C GLY A 8 -13.70 -22.05 -8.08
N LYS A 9 -12.63 -22.71 -8.51
CA LYS A 9 -11.93 -23.78 -7.75
C LYS A 9 -10.56 -23.34 -7.22
N VAL A 10 -10.21 -22.06 -7.36
CA VAL A 10 -8.93 -21.51 -6.91
C VAL A 10 -9.15 -20.36 -5.95
N LEU A 11 -8.16 -20.10 -5.09
CA LEU A 11 -8.14 -18.92 -4.23
C LEU A 11 -7.33 -17.82 -4.90
N VAL A 12 -7.88 -16.62 -4.95
CA VAL A 12 -7.26 -15.45 -5.56
C VAL A 12 -7.12 -14.34 -4.54
N ILE A 13 -5.98 -13.65 -4.56
CA ILE A 13 -5.80 -12.43 -3.77
C ILE A 13 -6.61 -11.33 -4.45
N ARG A 14 -7.51 -10.70 -3.70
CA ARG A 14 -8.35 -9.61 -4.23
C ARG A 14 -7.83 -8.25 -3.80
N ARG A 15 -7.38 -8.15 -2.55
CA ARG A 15 -6.98 -6.87 -1.96
C ARG A 15 -5.73 -7.02 -1.11
N ILE A 16 -4.89 -5.99 -1.14
CA ILE A 16 -3.75 -5.82 -0.25
C ILE A 16 -3.88 -4.43 0.37
N LYS A 17 -4.02 -4.37 1.69
CA LYS A 17 -3.89 -3.15 2.47
C LYS A 17 -2.54 -3.14 3.18
N GLN A 18 -1.71 -2.15 2.90
CA GLN A 18 -0.41 -1.94 3.53
C GLN A 18 -0.42 -0.67 4.40
N THR A 19 0.29 -0.73 5.53
CA THR A 19 0.45 0.40 6.45
C THR A 19 1.93 0.66 6.64
N PHE A 20 2.40 1.83 6.20
CA PHE A 20 3.76 2.30 6.40
C PHE A 20 3.88 2.87 7.81
N HIS A 21 4.73 2.26 8.65
CA HIS A 21 5.02 2.81 9.97
C HIS A 21 6.34 3.57 9.87
N LEU A 22 6.29 4.90 9.92
CA LEU A 22 7.42 5.77 9.61
C LEU A 22 7.75 6.70 10.78
N ALA A 23 9.00 6.66 11.23
CA ALA A 23 9.57 7.67 12.13
C ALA A 23 10.18 8.78 11.27
N VAL A 24 9.51 9.92 11.19
CA VAL A 24 9.98 11.10 10.44
C VAL A 24 9.71 12.37 11.24
N PRO A 25 10.55 13.42 11.06
CA PRO A 25 10.27 14.75 11.58
C PRO A 25 8.90 15.26 11.13
N GLU A 26 8.26 16.11 11.95
CA GLU A 26 6.91 16.63 11.67
C GLU A 26 6.87 17.41 10.35
N GLU A 27 7.94 18.15 10.06
CA GLU A 27 8.11 18.93 8.83
C GLU A 27 8.13 18.09 7.55
N GLU A 28 8.42 16.79 7.63
CA GLU A 28 8.48 15.89 6.46
C GLU A 28 7.19 15.11 6.23
N ARG A 29 6.21 15.18 7.14
CA ARG A 29 4.97 14.38 7.06
C ARG A 29 4.15 14.70 5.81
N GLU A 30 4.03 15.98 5.45
CA GLU A 30 3.33 16.39 4.22
C GLU A 30 4.02 15.84 2.97
N THR A 31 5.36 15.85 2.94
CA THR A 31 6.16 15.27 1.85
C THR A 31 5.87 13.78 1.72
N VAL A 32 5.85 13.05 2.84
CA VAL A 32 5.56 11.61 2.87
C VAL A 32 4.16 11.32 2.31
N GLU A 33 3.13 12.03 2.77
CA GLU A 33 1.76 11.84 2.30
C GLU A 33 1.66 12.07 0.78
N ARG A 34 2.30 13.12 0.27
CA ARG A 34 2.31 13.44 -1.15
C ARG A 34 3.04 12.38 -1.98
N VAL A 35 4.16 11.84 -1.49
CA VAL A 35 4.89 10.75 -2.15
C VAL A 35 4.06 9.46 -2.15
N LEU A 36 3.41 9.12 -1.04
CA LEU A 36 2.59 7.91 -0.95
C LEU A 36 1.39 7.94 -1.89
N SER A 37 0.87 9.12 -2.25
CA SER A 37 -0.19 9.27 -3.26
C SER A 37 0.20 8.77 -4.66
N VAL A 38 1.50 8.79 -5.00
CA VAL A 38 2.03 8.37 -6.32
C VAL A 38 2.95 7.14 -6.23
N TYR A 39 3.24 6.65 -5.02
CA TYR A 39 4.16 5.54 -4.77
C TYR A 39 3.79 4.27 -5.54
N ALA A 40 2.50 3.97 -5.69
CA ALA A 40 2.02 2.76 -6.35
C ALA A 40 2.49 2.64 -7.82
N ASP A 41 2.72 3.76 -8.50
CA ASP A 41 3.22 3.77 -9.88
C ASP A 41 4.73 3.54 -9.99
N SER A 42 5.46 3.84 -8.92
CA SER A 42 6.92 3.69 -8.84
C SER A 42 7.36 2.38 -8.18
N CYS A 43 6.52 1.78 -7.33
CA CYS A 43 6.79 0.50 -6.68
C CYS A 43 6.71 -0.65 -7.70
N PRO A 44 7.78 -1.44 -7.93
CA PRO A 44 7.75 -2.54 -8.91
C PRO A 44 6.69 -3.59 -8.59
N VAL A 45 6.48 -3.87 -7.29
CA VAL A 45 5.47 -4.83 -6.84
C VAL A 45 4.07 -4.28 -7.10
N ALA A 46 3.75 -3.07 -6.60
CA ALA A 46 2.43 -2.50 -6.82
C ALA A 46 2.11 -2.33 -8.31
N ARG A 47 3.08 -1.83 -9.10
CA ARG A 47 2.91 -1.64 -10.54
C ARG A 47 2.65 -2.95 -11.29
N SER A 48 3.29 -4.05 -10.90
CA SER A 48 3.14 -5.34 -11.58
C SER A 48 1.80 -6.04 -11.31
N ILE A 49 1.13 -5.73 -10.19
CA ILE A 49 -0.09 -6.45 -9.78
C ILE A 49 -1.35 -5.57 -9.64
N LYS A 50 -1.23 -4.23 -9.70
CA LYS A 50 -2.37 -3.30 -9.50
C LYS A 50 -3.53 -3.45 -10.49
N GLY A 51 -3.30 -4.11 -11.63
CA GLY A 51 -4.37 -4.41 -12.60
C GLY A 51 -5.21 -5.64 -12.22
N SER A 52 -4.77 -6.44 -11.25
CA SER A 52 -5.41 -7.69 -10.85
C SER A 52 -5.77 -7.72 -9.36
N ILE A 53 -5.04 -6.96 -8.53
CA ILE A 53 -5.20 -6.91 -7.08
C ILE A 53 -5.36 -5.45 -6.68
N GLU A 54 -6.40 -5.13 -5.92
CA GLU A 54 -6.59 -3.80 -5.35
C GLU A 54 -5.53 -3.55 -4.28
N ILE A 55 -4.83 -2.42 -4.35
CA ILE A 55 -3.82 -2.03 -3.36
C ILE A 55 -4.23 -0.72 -2.73
N SER A 56 -4.30 -0.70 -1.41
CA SER A 56 -4.47 0.51 -0.60
C SER A 56 -3.29 0.69 0.35
N SER A 57 -2.89 1.94 0.55
CA SER A 57 -1.77 2.32 1.41
C SER A 57 -2.23 3.31 2.46
N GLU A 58 -1.79 3.11 3.69
CA GLU A 58 -1.93 4.07 4.79
C GLU A 58 -0.56 4.34 5.40
N VAL A 59 -0.41 5.46 6.08
CA VAL A 59 0.77 5.79 6.86
C VAL A 59 0.40 5.98 8.32
N ASP A 60 1.21 5.39 9.20
CA ASP A 60 1.20 5.59 10.64
C ASP A 60 2.53 6.24 11.04
N PHE A 61 2.47 7.44 11.58
CA PHE A 61 3.66 8.16 12.03
C PHE A 61 3.99 7.76 13.45
N VAL A 62 5.05 6.96 13.60
CA VAL A 62 5.53 6.49 14.91
C VAL A 62 6.50 7.51 15.53
N PRO A 63 6.66 7.53 16.87
CA PRO A 63 7.62 8.41 17.53
C PRO A 63 9.04 8.21 16.98
N THR A 64 9.77 9.32 16.81
CA THR A 64 11.16 9.34 16.38
C THR A 64 12.12 9.09 17.55
#